data_AF-A0A813E2G5-F1
#
_entry.id   AF-A0A813E2G5-F1
#
_cell.length_a   1.000
_cell.length_b   1.000
_cell.length_c   1.000
_cell.angle_alpha   90.00
_cell.angle_beta   90.00
_cell.angle_gamma   90.00
#
_symmetry.space_group_name_H-M   'P 1'
#
loop_
_entity.id
_entity.type
_entity.pdbx_description
1 polymer ?
#
loop_
_entity_poly.entity_id
_entity_poly.type
_entity_poly.pdbx_seq_one_letter_code
_entity_poly.pdbx_strand_id
1 'polypeptide(L)'
;MSLTGTVKSYNPHKGWGFVECNGQDIFLNRRELKGFCVAKGSQVQFTVAQAEKGSCATGVTVLASPVEVTYFGEIKSFNQMKGYGFISCEAFPGQDVFVLRSELPGGYGPQGGYCKFKATVEEKGPSAKEVQLLGAAGDQVQQMKQMMMGGYGGGYGGGYGGGWGGKGGGKGKSDDKTCWDFKKTGACPRGAECKFQH
;
A
#
# COMPACT_ATOMS: atom_id res chain seq x y z
N MET A 1 -32.53 -7.43 13.60
CA MET A 1 -32.41 -8.75 12.95
C MET A 1 -31.09 -8.78 12.22
N SER A 2 -30.31 -9.87 12.34
CA SER A 2 -29.08 -10.04 11.56
C SER A 2 -29.41 -10.56 10.17
N LEU A 3 -28.72 -10.03 9.16
CA LEU A 3 -28.78 -10.43 7.77
C LEU A 3 -27.44 -11.05 7.37
N THR A 4 -27.45 -11.84 6.31
CA THR A 4 -26.24 -12.34 5.66
C THR A 4 -26.12 -11.73 4.29
N GLY A 5 -24.88 -11.46 3.87
CA GLY A 5 -24.60 -10.86 2.58
C GLY A 5 -23.21 -11.20 2.09
N THR A 6 -22.94 -10.82 0.86
CA THR A 6 -21.67 -11.09 0.18
C THR A 6 -20.94 -9.78 -0.08
N VAL A 7 -19.66 -9.70 0.31
CA VAL A 7 -18.84 -8.51 0.07
C VAL A 7 -18.65 -8.33 -1.43
N LYS A 8 -19.24 -7.27 -1.97
CA LYS A 8 -19.19 -6.93 -3.40
C LYS A 8 -17.87 -6.25 -3.76
N SER A 9 -17.42 -5.35 -2.89
CA SER A 9 -16.13 -4.66 -3.03
C SER A 9 -15.64 -4.18 -1.67
N TYR A 10 -14.32 -4.14 -1.48
CA TYR A 10 -13.72 -3.58 -0.28
C TYR A 10 -12.32 -3.06 -0.59
N ASN A 11 -12.05 -1.81 -0.21
CA ASN A 11 -10.75 -1.18 -0.41
C ASN A 11 -10.00 -1.11 0.93
N PRO A 12 -8.94 -1.91 1.14
CA PRO A 12 -8.22 -1.95 2.40
C PRO A 12 -7.45 -0.66 2.69
N HIS A 13 -7.01 0.07 1.66
CA HIS A 13 -6.30 1.34 1.84
C HIS A 13 -7.25 2.46 2.30
N LYS A 14 -8.49 2.47 1.78
CA LYS A 14 -9.51 3.45 2.18
C LYS A 14 -10.31 3.02 3.42
N GLY A 15 -10.32 1.74 3.75
CA GLY A 15 -11.02 1.18 4.91
C GLY A 15 -12.53 1.07 4.75
N TRP A 16 -13.05 1.04 3.51
CA TRP A 16 -14.49 0.90 3.26
C TRP A 16 -14.79 0.12 1.98
N GLY A 17 -16.03 -0.36 1.89
CA GLY A 17 -16.55 -1.15 0.78
C GLY A 17 -18.07 -1.28 0.82
N PHE A 18 -18.58 -2.29 0.12
CA PHE A 18 -20.00 -2.59 0.03
C PHE A 18 -20.26 -4.09 0.15
N VAL A 19 -21.35 -4.43 0.83
CA VAL A 19 -21.90 -5.77 0.95
C VAL A 19 -23.22 -5.80 0.20
N GLU A 20 -23.39 -6.76 -0.68
CA GLU A 20 -24.67 -7.03 -1.32
C GLU A 20 -25.51 -7.93 -0.41
N CYS A 21 -26.76 -7.53 -0.15
CA CYS A 21 -27.75 -8.34 0.55
C CYS A 21 -29.12 -8.08 -0.05
N ASN A 22 -29.81 -9.14 -0.48
CA ASN A 22 -31.16 -9.06 -1.07
C ASN A 22 -31.28 -8.05 -2.23
N GLY A 23 -30.23 -7.93 -3.06
CA GLY A 23 -30.20 -6.99 -4.20
C GLY A 23 -29.93 -5.54 -3.83
N GLN A 24 -29.61 -5.23 -2.56
CA GLN A 24 -29.23 -3.89 -2.11
C GLN A 24 -27.74 -3.84 -1.74
N ASP A 25 -27.08 -2.74 -2.09
CA ASP A 25 -25.70 -2.45 -1.69
C ASP A 25 -25.69 -1.72 -0.34
N ILE A 26 -25.02 -2.32 0.63
CA ILE A 26 -24.96 -1.85 2.01
C ILE A 26 -23.53 -1.43 2.33
N PHE A 27 -23.36 -0.22 2.85
CA PHE A 27 -22.03 0.33 3.12
C PHE A 27 -21.32 -0.44 4.24
N LEU A 28 -20.06 -0.80 4.01
CA LEU A 28 -19.21 -1.52 4.96
C LEU A 28 -18.00 -0.68 5.35
N ASN A 29 -17.82 -0.45 6.66
CA ASN A 29 -16.67 0.26 7.21
C ASN A 29 -15.72 -0.73 7.90
N ARG A 30 -14.39 -0.51 7.84
CA ARG A 30 -13.41 -1.34 8.55
C ARG A 30 -13.68 -1.45 10.05
N ARG A 31 -14.22 -0.39 10.68
CA ARG A 31 -14.50 -0.37 12.12
C ARG A 31 -15.48 -1.46 12.53
N GLU A 32 -16.37 -1.84 11.61
CA GLU A 32 -17.35 -2.89 11.86
C GLU A 32 -16.77 -4.30 11.72
N LEU A 33 -15.59 -4.43 11.11
CA LEU A 33 -14.93 -5.71 10.86
C LEU A 33 -14.10 -6.21 12.05
N LYS A 34 -14.00 -5.45 13.15
CA LYS A 34 -13.29 -5.87 14.39
C LYS A 34 -11.90 -6.43 14.12
N GLY A 35 -11.13 -5.77 13.27
CA GLY A 35 -9.77 -6.19 12.89
C GLY A 35 -9.69 -7.27 11.80
N PHE A 36 -10.80 -7.79 11.26
CA PHE A 36 -10.77 -8.65 10.08
C PHE A 36 -10.68 -7.83 8.79
N CYS A 37 -10.00 -8.36 7.78
CA CYS A 37 -9.99 -7.83 6.42
C CYS A 37 -10.77 -8.77 5.50
N VAL A 38 -11.83 -8.26 4.89
CA VAL A 38 -12.65 -9.00 3.94
C VAL A 38 -12.14 -8.82 2.51
N ALA A 39 -12.44 -9.81 1.66
CA ALA A 39 -12.19 -9.76 0.24
C ALA A 39 -13.51 -9.78 -0.53
N LYS A 40 -13.46 -9.49 -1.84
CA LYS A 40 -14.62 -9.69 -2.71
C LYS A 40 -15.06 -11.16 -2.64
N GLY A 41 -16.35 -11.38 -2.44
CA GLY A 41 -16.95 -12.71 -2.27
C GLY A 41 -16.96 -13.23 -0.84
N SER A 42 -16.36 -12.55 0.14
CA SER A 42 -16.48 -12.95 1.55
C SER A 42 -17.95 -12.90 2.00
N GLN A 43 -18.39 -13.93 2.72
CA GLN A 43 -19.70 -13.98 3.35
C GLN A 43 -19.63 -13.38 4.75
N VAL A 44 -20.56 -12.47 5.04
CA VAL A 44 -20.60 -11.75 6.31
C VAL A 44 -22.02 -11.74 6.88
N GLN A 45 -22.12 -11.78 8.20
CA GLN A 45 -23.35 -11.53 8.95
C GLN A 45 -23.29 -10.15 9.56
N PHE A 46 -24.38 -9.38 9.51
CA PHE A 46 -24.41 -8.00 10.01
C PHE A 46 -25.84 -7.54 10.28
N THR A 47 -26.00 -6.40 10.94
CA THR A 47 -27.28 -5.69 11.05
C THR A 47 -27.28 -4.46 10.17
N VAL A 48 -28.45 -4.06 9.64
CA VAL A 48 -28.57 -2.83 8.84
C VAL A 48 -28.98 -1.68 9.75
N ALA A 49 -28.22 -0.60 9.71
CA ALA A 49 -28.57 0.67 10.31
C ALA A 49 -28.74 1.74 9.21
N GLN A 50 -29.64 2.70 9.44
CA GLN A 50 -29.74 3.89 8.60
C GLN A 50 -28.69 4.91 9.03
N ALA A 51 -27.94 5.44 8.07
CA ALA A 51 -26.99 6.53 8.27
C ALA A 51 -27.30 7.67 7.29
N GLU A 52 -26.69 8.83 7.50
CA GLU A 52 -26.84 10.02 6.64
C GLU A 52 -26.58 9.72 5.15
N LYS A 53 -25.70 8.76 4.86
CA LYS A 53 -25.28 8.38 3.50
C LYS A 53 -25.96 7.10 2.99
N GLY A 54 -27.06 6.69 3.63
CA GLY A 54 -27.80 5.46 3.31
C GLY A 54 -27.49 4.31 4.27
N SER A 55 -27.96 3.12 3.90
CA SER A 55 -27.86 1.92 4.74
C SER A 55 -26.40 1.49 4.96
N CYS A 56 -26.02 1.29 6.22
CA CYS A 56 -24.72 0.76 6.61
C CYS A 56 -24.85 -0.56 7.37
N ALA A 57 -23.86 -1.42 7.18
CA ALA A 57 -23.72 -2.66 7.91
C ALA A 57 -23.06 -2.36 9.26
N THR A 58 -23.65 -2.85 10.35
CA THR A 58 -23.14 -2.74 11.71
C THR A 58 -23.00 -4.10 12.36
N GLY A 59 -22.10 -4.24 13.33
CA GLY A 59 -21.90 -5.49 14.06
C GLY A 59 -21.47 -6.65 13.14
N VAL A 60 -20.59 -6.36 12.17
CA VAL A 60 -20.22 -7.30 11.12
C VAL A 60 -19.39 -8.46 11.69
N THR A 61 -19.75 -9.68 11.30
CA THR A 61 -19.04 -10.91 11.61
C THR A 61 -18.72 -11.63 10.31
N VAL A 62 -17.44 -11.96 10.09
CA VAL A 62 -17.01 -12.69 8.88
C VAL A 62 -17.34 -14.16 9.06
N LEU A 63 -18.18 -14.71 8.17
CA LEU A 63 -18.61 -16.11 8.21
C LEU A 63 -17.68 -17.00 7.41
N ALA A 64 -17.32 -16.56 6.20
CA ALA A 64 -16.44 -17.28 5.31
C ALA A 64 -15.71 -16.31 4.38
N SER A 65 -14.49 -16.65 4.00
CA SER A 65 -13.74 -15.93 3.00
C SER A 65 -13.36 -16.89 1.87
N PRO A 66 -13.60 -16.55 0.59
CA PRO A 66 -13.17 -17.37 -0.55
C PRO A 66 -11.65 -17.35 -0.76
N VAL A 67 -10.96 -16.45 -0.06
CA VAL A 67 -9.50 -16.32 -0.05
C VAL A 67 -8.99 -16.40 1.39
N GLU A 68 -7.69 -16.52 1.55
CA GLU A 68 -7.03 -16.54 2.86
C GLU A 68 -7.46 -15.36 3.76
N VAL A 69 -7.69 -15.67 5.04
CA VAL A 69 -8.14 -14.69 6.02
C VAL A 69 -6.99 -13.72 6.30
N THR A 70 -7.30 -12.44 6.16
CA THR A 70 -6.37 -11.36 6.47
C THR A 70 -6.96 -10.49 7.56
N TYR A 71 -6.09 -9.76 8.25
CA TYR A 71 -6.42 -8.95 9.40
C TYR A 71 -5.87 -7.55 9.21
N PHE A 72 -6.53 -6.59 9.86
CA PHE A 72 -6.07 -5.23 10.03
C PHE A 72 -5.51 -5.04 11.43
N GLY A 73 -4.41 -4.30 11.50
CA GLY A 73 -3.86 -3.89 12.76
C GLY A 73 -3.07 -2.59 12.65
N GLU A 74 -2.57 -2.18 13.80
CA GLU A 74 -1.74 -0.99 13.97
C GLU A 74 -0.40 -1.40 14.58
N ILE A 75 0.70 -0.93 14.02
CA ILE A 75 2.04 -1.20 14.55
C ILE A 75 2.17 -0.46 15.88
N LYS A 76 2.08 -1.22 16.97
CA LYS A 76 2.17 -0.71 18.34
C LYS A 76 3.61 -0.35 18.70
N SER A 77 4.56 -1.17 18.29
CA SER A 77 5.99 -0.91 18.46
C SER A 77 6.82 -1.75 17.49
N PHE A 78 7.96 -1.23 17.06
CA PHE A 78 8.92 -1.97 16.25
C PHE A 78 10.34 -1.58 16.62
N ASN A 79 11.17 -2.56 16.95
CA ASN A 79 12.57 -2.35 17.28
C ASN A 79 13.44 -2.74 16.08
N GLN A 80 13.99 -1.74 15.38
CA GLN A 80 14.80 -1.98 14.18
C GLN A 80 16.10 -2.75 14.45
N MET A 81 16.71 -2.54 15.63
CA MET A 81 17.96 -3.22 15.99
C MET A 81 17.72 -4.69 16.28
N LYS A 82 16.65 -5.00 17.03
CA LYS A 82 16.29 -6.39 17.34
C LYS A 82 15.58 -7.10 16.18
N GLY A 83 15.04 -6.34 15.23
CA GLY A 83 14.39 -6.88 14.03
C GLY A 83 13.01 -7.47 14.28
N TYR A 84 12.29 -7.04 15.32
CA TYR A 84 10.93 -7.48 15.59
C TYR A 84 10.08 -6.37 16.22
N GLY A 85 8.76 -6.57 16.20
CA GLY A 85 7.79 -5.68 16.80
C GLY A 85 6.46 -6.36 17.11
N PHE A 86 5.47 -5.52 17.39
CA PHE A 86 4.15 -5.93 17.82
C PHE A 86 3.08 -5.10 17.12
N ILE A 87 2.04 -5.77 16.65
CA ILE A 87 0.87 -5.20 15.97
C ILE A 87 -0.34 -5.39 16.88
N SER A 88 -1.05 -4.31 17.18
CA SER A 88 -2.35 -4.35 17.84
C SER A 88 -3.43 -4.71 16.83
N CYS A 89 -4.26 -5.72 17.13
CA CYS A 89 -5.33 -6.17 16.25
C CYS A 89 -6.58 -6.53 17.06
N GLU A 90 -7.72 -5.95 16.69
CA GLU A 90 -9.00 -6.18 17.40
C GLU A 90 -9.52 -7.62 17.26
N ALA A 91 -9.05 -8.37 16.27
CA ALA A 91 -9.40 -9.79 16.10
C ALA A 91 -8.74 -10.69 17.15
N PHE A 92 -7.67 -10.20 17.79
CA PHE A 92 -6.93 -10.90 18.86
C PHE A 92 -6.97 -10.06 20.14
N PRO A 93 -8.14 -9.95 20.79
CA PRO A 93 -8.28 -9.09 21.97
C PRO A 93 -7.36 -9.57 23.11
N GLY A 94 -6.61 -8.64 23.69
CA GLY A 94 -5.71 -8.91 24.81
C GLY A 94 -4.37 -9.55 24.45
N GLN A 95 -4.08 -9.76 23.16
CA GLN A 95 -2.79 -10.27 22.69
C GLN A 95 -2.22 -9.36 21.59
N ASP A 96 -0.91 -9.11 21.66
CA ASP A 96 -0.22 -8.41 20.59
C ASP A 96 0.24 -9.41 19.53
N VAL A 97 0.05 -9.09 18.26
CA VAL A 97 0.50 -9.91 17.14
C VAL A 97 1.99 -9.66 16.89
N PHE A 98 2.81 -10.69 17.01
CA PHE A 98 4.25 -10.61 16.81
C PHE A 98 4.61 -10.45 15.33
N VAL A 99 5.49 -9.51 14.99
CA VAL A 99 5.94 -9.29 13.61
C VAL A 99 7.46 -9.26 13.51
N LEU A 100 8.03 -9.97 12.52
CA LEU A 100 9.46 -9.94 12.20
C LEU A 100 9.77 -8.88 11.16
N ARG A 101 11.01 -8.38 11.17
CA ARG A 101 11.53 -7.45 10.16
C ARG A 101 11.39 -8.00 8.74
N SER A 102 11.56 -9.31 8.55
CA SER A 102 11.43 -9.98 7.25
C SER A 102 10.01 -9.92 6.68
N GLU A 103 8.99 -9.82 7.54
CA GLU A 103 7.58 -9.78 7.16
C GLU A 103 7.11 -8.37 6.82
N LEU A 104 7.88 -7.34 7.18
CA LEU A 104 7.58 -5.95 6.92
C LEU A 104 8.18 -5.47 5.59
N PRO A 105 7.46 -4.65 4.81
CA PRO A 105 7.97 -4.17 3.55
C PRO A 105 9.14 -3.21 3.81
N GLY A 106 10.31 -3.53 3.25
CA GLY A 106 11.54 -2.76 3.48
C GLY A 106 12.13 -2.93 4.89
N GLY A 107 11.61 -3.86 5.69
CA GLY A 107 12.05 -4.08 7.08
C GLY A 107 11.79 -2.89 8.01
N TYR A 108 10.84 -2.03 7.65
CA TYR A 108 10.48 -0.84 8.39
C TYR A 108 9.04 -0.95 8.89
N GLY A 109 8.85 -0.73 10.19
CA GLY A 109 7.54 -0.69 10.84
C GLY A 109 7.33 0.65 11.53
N PRO A 110 6.63 1.61 10.92
CA PRO A 110 6.34 2.89 11.57
C PRO A 110 5.34 2.69 12.71
N GLN A 111 5.68 3.18 13.91
CA GLN A 111 4.75 3.15 15.04
C GLN A 111 3.50 3.97 14.72
N GLY A 112 2.32 3.43 15.06
CA GLY A 112 1.02 3.99 14.68
C GLY A 112 0.61 3.70 13.23
N GLY A 113 1.45 3.00 12.46
CA GLY A 113 1.17 2.65 11.08
C GLY A 113 0.09 1.58 10.97
N TYR A 114 -0.94 1.83 10.15
CA TYR A 114 -1.93 0.80 9.82
C TYR A 114 -1.35 -0.20 8.84
N CYS A 115 -1.69 -1.47 9.04
CA CYS A 115 -1.23 -2.56 8.19
C CYS A 115 -2.31 -3.61 7.99
N LYS A 116 -2.19 -4.33 6.87
CA LYS A 116 -2.89 -5.57 6.57
C LYS A 116 -1.90 -6.71 6.68
N PHE A 117 -2.27 -7.83 7.28
CA PHE A 117 -1.40 -8.99 7.43
C PHE A 117 -2.19 -10.30 7.47
N LYS A 118 -1.51 -11.43 7.32
CA LYS A 118 -2.05 -12.76 7.64
C LYS A 118 -1.58 -13.15 9.04
N ALA A 119 -2.41 -13.81 9.82
CA ALA A 119 -2.04 -14.26 11.15
C ALA A 119 -1.89 -15.78 11.19
N THR A 120 -0.82 -16.25 11.81
CA THR A 120 -0.60 -17.67 12.13
C THR A 120 -0.46 -17.81 13.64
N VAL A 121 -1.18 -18.74 14.25
CA VAL A 121 -1.05 -19.02 15.69
C VAL A 121 0.19 -19.88 15.89
N GLU A 122 1.18 -19.33 16.60
CA GLU A 122 2.41 -20.02 16.98
C GLU A 122 2.42 -20.26 18.51
N GLU A 123 3.41 -20.97 19.04
CA GLU A 123 3.51 -21.30 20.48
C GLU A 123 3.49 -20.06 21.39
N LYS A 124 4.08 -18.96 20.93
CA LYS A 124 4.21 -17.72 21.70
C LYS A 124 3.08 -16.72 21.44
N GLY A 125 2.05 -17.13 20.70
CA GLY A 125 0.92 -16.28 20.32
C GLY A 125 0.83 -16.04 18.81
N PRO A 126 -0.08 -15.13 18.39
CA PRO A 126 -0.29 -14.85 16.97
C PRO A 126 0.94 -14.15 16.36
N SER A 127 1.40 -14.67 15.22
CA SER A 127 2.46 -14.06 14.40
C SER A 127 1.89 -13.55 13.08
N ALA A 128 2.28 -12.33 12.70
CA ALA A 128 1.93 -11.71 11.44
C ALA A 128 2.88 -12.17 10.32
N LYS A 129 2.31 -12.57 9.19
CA LYS A 129 2.99 -12.89 7.93
C LYS A 129 2.48 -11.99 6.81
N GLU A 130 3.31 -11.77 5.78
CA GLU A 130 2.94 -11.00 4.58
C GLU A 130 2.36 -9.61 4.91
N VAL A 131 3.07 -8.82 5.72
CA VAL A 131 2.56 -7.53 6.18
C VAL A 131 2.62 -6.50 5.05
N GLN A 132 1.50 -5.81 4.85
CA GLN A 132 1.34 -4.70 3.91
C GLN A 132 1.00 -3.44 4.71
N LEU A 133 1.86 -2.42 4.64
CA LEU A 133 1.57 -1.13 5.26
C LEU A 133 0.54 -0.37 4.42
N LEU A 134 -0.39 0.30 5.08
CA LEU A 134 -1.52 0.99 4.47
C LEU A 134 -1.45 2.50 4.74
N GLY A 135 -2.00 3.28 3.80
CA GLY A 135 -1.99 4.75 3.87
C GLY A 135 -0.57 5.31 3.94
N ALA A 136 -0.39 6.36 4.75
CA ALA A 136 0.88 7.06 4.90
C ALA A 136 2.07 6.14 5.26
N ALA A 137 1.82 5.06 6.02
CA ALA A 137 2.86 4.08 6.35
C ALA A 137 3.33 3.29 5.11
N GLY A 138 2.42 3.01 4.17
CA GLY A 138 2.75 2.40 2.88
C GLY A 138 3.49 3.35 1.96
N ASP A 139 3.05 4.60 1.88
CA ASP A 139 3.66 5.64 1.04
C ASP A 139 5.10 5.93 1.46
N GLN A 140 5.35 6.01 2.78
CA GLN A 140 6.70 6.20 3.33
C GLN A 140 7.66 5.09 2.89
N VAL A 141 7.23 3.82 2.91
CA VAL A 141 8.08 2.70 2.48
C VAL A 141 8.34 2.73 0.98
N GLN A 142 7.36 3.11 0.16
CA GLN A 142 7.58 3.28 -1.29
C GLN A 142 8.59 4.38 -1.58
N GLN A 143 8.48 5.51 -0.89
CA GLN A 143 9.42 6.62 -1.03
C GLN A 143 10.83 6.26 -0.51
N MET A 144 10.93 5.53 0.60
CA MET A 144 12.21 5.06 1.15
C MET A 144 12.88 4.01 0.24
N LYS A 145 12.10 3.09 -0.34
CA LYS A 145 12.58 2.17 -1.38
C LYS A 145 13.10 2.93 -2.59
N GLN A 146 12.42 3.99 -3.02
CA GLN A 146 12.85 4.81 -4.16
C GLN A 146 14.13 5.60 -3.87
N MET A 147 14.32 6.05 -2.62
CA MET A 147 15.56 6.71 -2.19
C MET A 147 16.73 5.72 -1.99
N MET A 148 16.48 4.50 -1.50
CA MET A 148 17.51 3.46 -1.33
C MET A 148 17.85 2.69 -2.62
N MET A 149 16.95 2.66 -3.60
CA MET A 149 17.19 2.10 -4.95
C MET A 149 17.61 3.17 -5.97
N GLY A 150 17.74 4.43 -5.55
CA GLY A 150 18.24 5.53 -6.39
C GLY A 150 19.75 5.48 -6.69
N GLY A 151 20.45 4.43 -6.24
CA GLY A 151 21.87 4.22 -6.48
C GLY A 151 22.21 3.38 -7.73
N TYR A 152 21.26 2.68 -8.36
CA TYR A 152 21.51 1.96 -9.61
C TYR A 152 20.23 1.63 -10.38
N GLY A 153 20.07 2.35 -11.50
CA GLY A 153 19.37 2.04 -12.75
C GLY A 153 18.30 0.94 -12.88
N GLY A 154 17.21 1.32 -13.56
CA GLY A 154 16.42 0.38 -14.40
C GLY A 154 14.91 0.49 -14.20
N GLY A 155 14.20 1.04 -15.19
CA GLY A 155 12.76 1.36 -15.10
C GLY A 155 11.82 0.37 -15.79
N TYR A 156 10.54 0.48 -15.41
CA TYR A 156 9.29 0.37 -16.19
C TYR A 156 8.16 0.73 -15.18
N GLY A 157 7.14 1.54 -15.41
CA GLY A 157 6.52 2.08 -16.63
C GLY A 157 5.00 1.91 -16.51
N GLY A 158 4.27 3.00 -16.21
CA GLY A 158 2.81 3.14 -16.35
C GLY A 158 2.09 3.53 -15.04
N GLY A 159 1.30 4.60 -14.92
CA GLY A 159 0.85 5.61 -15.86
C GLY A 159 -0.53 6.14 -15.44
N TYR A 160 -0.61 7.34 -14.86
CA TYR A 160 -1.66 8.39 -14.93
C TYR A 160 -1.30 9.42 -13.83
N GLY A 161 -1.32 10.73 -13.94
CA GLY A 161 -1.65 11.72 -14.96
C GLY A 161 -1.58 13.08 -14.25
N GLY A 162 -1.26 14.16 -14.97
CA GLY A 162 -1.37 15.54 -14.47
C GLY A 162 -0.02 16.23 -14.24
N GLY A 163 0.40 17.02 -15.22
CA GLY A 163 1.70 17.67 -15.23
C GLY A 163 1.78 18.95 -14.42
N TRP A 164 3.01 19.31 -14.03
CA TRP A 164 3.50 20.67 -13.83
C TRP A 164 4.96 20.68 -14.30
N GLY A 165 5.28 21.66 -15.14
CA GLY A 165 6.47 21.64 -15.98
C GLY A 165 7.78 22.10 -15.34
N GLY A 166 8.86 21.93 -16.11
CA GLY A 166 10.05 22.77 -16.01
C GLY A 166 11.40 22.05 -16.04
N LYS A 167 12.08 22.17 -17.21
CA LYS A 167 13.54 22.03 -17.47
C LYS A 167 14.11 20.59 -17.39
N GLY A 168 14.81 20.02 -18.37
CA GLY A 168 15.46 20.52 -19.57
C GLY A 168 16.66 19.60 -19.83
N GLY A 169 16.84 19.10 -21.06
CA GLY A 169 18.02 18.29 -21.43
C GLY A 169 17.72 17.28 -22.53
N GLY A 170 17.54 17.77 -23.76
CA GLY A 170 17.22 16.95 -24.93
C GLY A 170 18.36 16.01 -25.34
N LYS A 171 18.00 14.75 -25.59
CA LYS A 171 18.85 13.76 -26.28
C LYS A 171 19.02 14.20 -27.74
N GLY A 172 20.25 14.56 -28.14
CA GLY A 172 20.60 14.71 -29.55
C GLY A 172 20.61 13.35 -30.25
N LYS A 173 20.04 13.27 -31.46
CA LYS A 173 19.97 12.05 -32.29
C LYS A 173 21.35 11.72 -32.88
N SER A 174 21.58 10.43 -33.09
CA SER A 174 22.85 9.73 -33.27
C SER A 174 23.64 10.00 -34.57
N ASP A 175 23.24 10.94 -35.42
CA ASP A 175 23.82 11.06 -36.78
C ASP A 175 24.40 12.43 -37.12
N ASP A 176 24.22 13.44 -36.26
CA ASP A 176 24.83 14.76 -36.43
C ASP A 176 26.24 14.77 -35.81
N LYS A 177 27.29 14.75 -36.65
CA LYS A 177 28.70 14.83 -36.22
C LYS A 177 29.14 16.23 -35.76
N THR A 178 28.23 17.20 -35.76
CA THR A 178 28.49 18.58 -35.36
C THR A 178 28.44 18.73 -33.85
N CYS A 179 29.42 19.44 -33.27
CA CYS A 179 29.44 19.73 -31.85
C CYS A 179 28.22 20.54 -31.46
N TRP A 180 27.47 20.03 -30.50
CA TRP A 180 26.24 20.66 -30.05
C TRP A 180 26.48 22.05 -29.44
N ASP A 181 27.58 22.21 -28.70
CA ASP A 181 27.97 23.49 -28.10
C ASP A 181 28.22 24.54 -29.20
N PHE A 182 29.03 24.20 -30.21
CA PHE A 182 29.29 25.09 -31.35
C PHE A 182 28.02 25.46 -32.12
N LYS A 183 27.15 24.48 -32.40
CA LYS A 183 25.89 24.70 -33.12
C LYS A 183 24.94 25.64 -32.35
N LYS A 184 25.06 25.73 -31.03
CA LYS A 184 24.20 26.56 -30.18
C LYS A 184 24.76 27.94 -29.87
N THR A 185 26.06 28.05 -29.66
CA THR A 185 26.67 29.29 -29.16
C THR A 185 27.67 29.90 -30.14
N GLY A 186 28.01 29.22 -31.24
CA GLY A 186 29.02 29.65 -32.20
C GLY A 186 30.47 29.48 -31.71
N ALA A 187 30.68 28.95 -30.50
CA ALA A 187 32.00 28.73 -29.92
C ALA A 187 32.02 27.44 -29.10
N CYS A 188 33.02 26.58 -29.34
CA CYS A 188 33.18 25.36 -28.57
C CYS A 188 34.28 25.49 -27.51
N PRO A 189 33.99 25.23 -26.22
CA PRO A 189 34.98 25.32 -25.14
C PRO A 189 36.10 24.28 -25.26
N ARG A 190 35.90 23.23 -26.07
CA ARG A 190 36.91 22.19 -26.35
C ARG A 190 37.85 22.54 -27.51
N GLY A 191 37.60 23.64 -28.23
CA GLY A 191 38.49 24.16 -29.27
C GLY A 191 38.95 23.10 -30.28
N ALA A 192 40.23 23.12 -30.66
CA ALA A 192 40.80 22.21 -31.65
C ALA A 192 40.83 20.73 -31.23
N GLU A 193 40.63 20.43 -29.94
CA GLU A 193 40.63 19.05 -29.41
C GLU A 193 39.23 18.41 -29.42
N CYS A 194 38.22 19.11 -29.93
CA CYS A 194 36.88 18.59 -30.01
C CYS A 194 36.77 17.48 -31.07
N LYS A 195 36.21 16.34 -30.66
CA LYS A 195 36.01 15.15 -31.50
C LYS A 195 34.85 15.27 -32.50
N PHE A 196 34.15 16.40 -32.48
CA PHE A 196 32.97 16.69 -33.29
C PHE A 196 33.26 17.93 -34.16
N GLN A 197 32.63 18.01 -35.33
CA GLN A 197 32.83 19.15 -36.25
C GLN A 197 32.28 20.44 -35.65
N HIS A 198 33.06 21.51 -35.73
CA HIS A 198 32.61 22.87 -35.47
C HIS A 198 32.12 23.45 -36.79
#